data_AF-A0A2Z6Q4N9-F1
#
_entry.id   AF-A0A2Z6Q4N9-F1
#
_cell.length_a   1.000
_cell.length_b   1.000
_cell.length_c   1.000
_cell.angle_alpha   90.00
_cell.angle_beta   90.00
_cell.angle_gamma   90.00
#
_symmetry.space_group_name_H-M   'P 1'
#
loop_
_entity.id
_entity.type
_entity.pdbx_description
1 polymer ?
#
loop_
_entity_poly.entity_id
_entity_poly.type
_entity_poly.pdbx_seq_one_letter_code
_entity_poly.pdbx_strand_id
1 'polypeptide(L)'
;MNSFSFLLYANQLTCFGENIRVSVSIEIEPYEEKGKNRYKRTFNRNASLFKVRQELCEDEDIKMGSNMYFLDNQKDIIRKSDEKEIKLTDNIYENVIYILHKVDELDWNRIVRDNNLEYGVNFTAENNTVSAKSKAFKIMEDPIKIVKSNYSSSLNKDDEQGNKMTNQEKKSAGFGSSLLAQLGISAGTTHDVDTVTGNSSTSTTHYRQEAIITLTMDKIEPTDEFEKAVDEVIHSNSSFEEKRKSLDIIKEEYGSYWYQTIYMGGKLDFHDTKSKTSEITDSSTQAVEIKLELSVQPFNASCASTNNINDSKRQEEKNELIHFTAIGGTYYGNHQEWIKSLEDYTKWGVIKRDNVTSIFDILDEGMQKEIKRIFTQVILQEKTELVKEFELEPQQNFQVIDFHVNLKETEQLFANVLSDEFALQIDCKNKDKPSITLYRIKPQTGKKKYNNIEIQWVKVGMEC
;
A
#
# COMPACT_ATOMS: atom_id res chain seq x y z
N MET A 1 8.16 79.73 42.26
CA MET A 1 7.05 78.84 42.66
C MET A 1 6.61 78.05 41.43
N ASN A 2 6.71 76.73 41.55
CA ASN A 2 6.08 75.65 40.76
C ASN A 2 6.51 75.41 39.29
N SER A 3 7.53 74.56 39.18
CA SER A 3 7.66 73.37 38.33
C SER A 3 6.35 72.81 37.76
N PHE A 4 6.33 72.49 36.46
CA PHE A 4 5.84 71.21 35.95
C PHE A 4 6.57 70.83 34.65
N SER A 5 7.30 69.71 34.69
CA SER A 5 7.81 68.97 33.55
C SER A 5 6.77 67.97 33.05
N PHE A 6 6.62 67.80 31.74
CA PHE A 6 6.27 66.53 31.08
C PHE A 6 6.74 66.67 29.61
N LEU A 7 7.99 66.32 29.30
CA LEU A 7 8.44 65.02 28.80
C LEU A 7 7.66 64.52 27.58
N LEU A 8 8.28 64.79 26.42
CA LEU A 8 8.49 63.89 25.29
C LEU A 8 8.11 62.42 25.60
N TYR A 9 7.11 61.89 24.91
CA TYR A 9 7.01 60.46 24.64
C TYR A 9 6.65 60.26 23.18
N ALA A 10 7.68 60.27 22.35
CA ALA A 10 7.71 59.44 21.16
C ALA A 10 7.79 57.98 21.64
N ASN A 11 6.69 57.25 21.52
CA ASN A 11 6.68 55.79 21.39
C ASN A 11 5.96 55.55 20.05
N GLN A 12 6.67 55.25 18.96
CA GLN A 12 7.06 53.87 18.64
C GLN A 12 6.02 52.85 19.13
N LEU A 13 4.97 52.70 18.34
CA LEU A 13 4.20 51.46 18.23
C LEU A 13 4.18 51.05 16.75
N THR A 14 5.38 50.91 16.18
CA THR A 14 5.66 49.87 15.20
C THR A 14 5.85 48.58 15.97
N CYS A 15 4.75 47.90 16.29
CA CYS A 15 4.77 46.57 16.90
C CYS A 15 3.76 45.66 16.18
N PHE A 16 4.31 44.70 15.44
CA PHE A 16 3.77 43.39 15.03
C PHE A 16 2.48 43.36 14.19
N GLY A 17 2.67 43.26 12.88
CA GLY A 17 1.63 42.93 11.89
C GLY A 17 1.30 41.43 11.77
N GLU A 18 1.38 40.64 12.84
CA GLU A 18 1.15 39.19 12.76
C GLU A 18 0.12 38.72 13.80
N ASN A 19 -0.94 38.07 13.32
CA ASN A 19 -2.01 37.37 14.07
C ASN A 19 -3.16 38.18 14.70
N ILE A 20 -3.70 39.19 14.01
CA ILE A 20 -5.05 39.67 14.34
C ILE A 20 -6.06 38.60 13.94
N ARG A 21 -6.74 37.98 14.90
CA ARG A 21 -7.83 37.03 14.66
C ARG A 21 -9.18 37.74 14.67
N VAL A 22 -10.08 37.34 13.76
CA VAL A 22 -11.44 37.90 13.63
C VAL A 22 -12.45 36.77 13.80
N SER A 23 -13.48 37.03 14.60
CA SER A 23 -14.62 36.13 14.73
C SER A 23 -15.59 36.37 13.57
N VAL A 24 -15.89 35.30 12.84
CA VAL A 24 -16.78 35.29 11.69
C VAL A 24 -17.91 34.29 11.91
N SER A 25 -19.08 34.59 11.37
CA SER A 25 -20.14 33.61 11.22
C SER A 25 -19.95 32.88 9.89
N ILE A 26 -20.15 31.58 9.87
CA ILE A 26 -20.12 30.76 8.65
C ILE A 26 -21.54 30.33 8.38
N GLU A 27 -22.05 30.64 7.21
CA GLU A 27 -23.37 30.24 6.77
C GLU A 27 -23.23 29.23 5.64
N ILE A 28 -23.70 28.00 5.89
CA ILE A 28 -23.69 26.91 4.93
C ILE A 28 -25.09 26.77 4.36
N GLU A 29 -25.20 26.93 3.05
CA GLU A 29 -26.44 26.80 2.28
C GLU A 29 -26.32 25.54 1.40
N PRO A 30 -27.16 24.52 1.61
CA PRO A 30 -27.22 23.36 0.74
C PRO A 30 -27.82 23.76 -0.62
N TYR A 31 -27.21 23.27 -1.70
CA TYR A 31 -27.69 23.47 -3.06
C TYR A 31 -29.05 22.75 -3.20
N GLU A 32 -30.08 23.49 -3.62
CA GLU A 32 -31.46 23.01 -3.87
C GLU A 32 -32.29 22.56 -2.65
N GLU A 33 -31.73 22.46 -1.45
CA GLU A 33 -32.48 22.14 -0.21
C GLU A 33 -32.80 23.38 0.64
N LYS A 34 -33.90 23.32 1.41
CA LYS A 34 -34.27 24.38 2.36
C LYS A 34 -33.61 24.14 3.72
N GLY A 35 -32.63 24.97 4.07
CA GLY A 35 -32.02 24.99 5.41
C GLY A 35 -30.78 25.88 5.42
N LYS A 36 -30.45 26.49 6.56
CA LYS A 36 -29.21 27.27 6.72
C LYS A 36 -28.60 26.92 8.05
N ASN A 37 -27.39 26.37 8.02
CA ASN A 37 -26.62 26.13 9.22
C ASN A 37 -25.68 27.32 9.45
N ARG A 38 -25.67 27.85 10.67
CA ARG A 38 -24.82 28.99 11.02
C ARG A 38 -23.90 28.63 12.17
N TYR A 39 -22.61 28.72 11.91
CA TYR A 39 -21.56 28.46 12.89
C TYR A 39 -20.80 29.75 13.20
N LYS A 40 -20.12 29.81 14.33
CA LYS A 40 -19.19 30.90 14.64
C LYS A 40 -17.80 30.32 14.78
N ARG A 41 -16.83 30.91 14.07
CA ARG A 41 -15.42 30.53 14.09
C ARG A 41 -14.53 31.76 14.14
N THR A 42 -13.27 31.56 14.45
CA THR A 42 -12.29 32.63 14.58
C THR A 42 -11.05 32.28 13.78
N PHE A 43 -10.74 33.10 12.77
CA PHE A 43 -9.61 32.86 11.87
C PHE A 43 -8.62 34.02 11.94
N ASN A 44 -7.41 33.80 11.44
CA ASN A 44 -6.49 34.90 11.18
C ASN A 44 -7.09 35.78 10.07
N ARG A 45 -7.22 37.08 10.35
CA ARG A 45 -7.80 38.08 9.44
C ARG A 45 -7.13 38.08 8.07
N ASN A 46 -5.82 37.91 8.03
CA ASN A 46 -5.03 37.98 6.81
C ASN A 46 -4.78 36.60 6.17
N ALA A 47 -5.41 35.54 6.69
CA ALA A 47 -5.33 34.22 6.08
C ALA A 47 -5.94 34.25 4.67
N SER A 48 -5.36 33.48 3.76
CA SER A 48 -6.01 33.18 2.49
C SER A 48 -7.21 32.25 2.72
N LEU A 49 -8.18 32.26 1.81
CA LEU A 49 -9.31 31.33 1.88
C LEU A 49 -8.85 29.87 1.87
N PHE A 50 -7.73 29.57 1.21
CA PHE A 50 -7.10 28.25 1.24
C PHE A 50 -6.74 27.81 2.67
N LYS A 51 -6.15 28.70 3.48
CA LYS A 51 -5.84 28.41 4.89
C LYS A 51 -7.10 28.27 5.73
N VAL A 52 -8.12 29.10 5.48
CA VAL A 52 -9.41 29.01 6.15
C VAL A 52 -10.09 27.66 5.85
N ARG A 53 -10.05 27.20 4.58
CA ARG A 53 -10.53 25.87 4.19
C ARG A 53 -9.81 24.77 4.95
N GLN A 54 -8.48 24.82 5.05
CA GLN A 54 -7.72 23.81 5.81
C GLN A 54 -8.18 23.73 7.27
N GLU A 55 -8.40 24.87 7.93
CA GLU A 55 -8.95 24.90 9.29
C GLU A 55 -10.38 24.32 9.36
N LEU A 56 -11.20 24.59 8.34
CA LEU A 56 -12.58 24.09 8.26
C LEU A 56 -12.71 22.61 7.86
N CYS A 57 -11.71 22.05 7.17
CA CYS A 57 -11.67 20.61 6.87
C CYS A 57 -11.54 19.77 8.14
N GLU A 58 -10.76 20.26 9.11
CA GLU A 58 -10.53 19.61 10.42
C GLU A 58 -11.59 19.96 11.47
N ASP A 59 -12.51 20.87 11.15
CA ASP A 59 -13.57 21.30 12.05
C ASP A 59 -14.62 20.20 12.25
N GLU A 60 -14.90 19.82 13.51
CA GLU A 60 -15.81 18.72 13.82
C GLU A 60 -17.25 18.95 13.37
N ASP A 61 -17.72 20.20 13.38
CA ASP A 61 -19.11 20.54 13.04
C ASP A 61 -19.30 20.75 11.54
N ILE A 62 -18.30 21.34 10.88
CA ILE A 62 -18.41 21.77 9.47
C ILE A 62 -17.85 20.70 8.53
N LYS A 63 -16.68 20.13 8.85
CA LYS A 63 -15.94 19.16 8.02
C LYS A 63 -15.96 19.53 6.54
N MET A 64 -15.44 20.72 6.22
CA MET A 64 -15.60 21.31 4.89
C MET A 64 -15.04 20.38 3.81
N GLY A 65 -15.94 19.78 3.04
CA GLY A 65 -15.61 18.84 1.99
C GLY A 65 -15.16 19.49 0.69
N SER A 66 -14.72 18.65 -0.22
CA SER A 66 -14.43 19.05 -1.60
C SER A 66 -15.69 19.43 -2.40
N ASN A 67 -16.87 19.03 -1.96
CA ASN A 67 -18.17 19.45 -2.52
C ASN A 67 -18.72 20.77 -1.90
N MET A 68 -17.90 21.47 -1.11
CA MET A 68 -18.23 22.76 -0.51
C MET A 68 -17.37 23.89 -1.07
N TYR A 69 -18.02 25.02 -1.37
CA TYR A 69 -17.40 26.15 -2.08
C TYR A 69 -17.63 27.45 -1.34
N PHE A 70 -16.58 28.26 -1.19
CA PHE A 70 -16.76 29.65 -0.76
C PHE A 70 -17.52 30.44 -1.83
N LEU A 71 -18.34 31.36 -1.38
CA LEU A 71 -19.01 32.32 -2.25
C LEU A 71 -18.40 33.70 -2.07
N ASP A 72 -18.37 34.49 -3.13
CA ASP A 72 -17.99 35.89 -3.06
C ASP A 72 -19.14 36.79 -2.56
N ASN A 73 -18.91 38.10 -2.57
CA ASN A 73 -19.91 39.09 -2.13
C ASN A 73 -21.14 39.17 -3.06
N GLN A 74 -21.03 38.67 -4.29
CA GLN A 74 -22.11 38.57 -5.27
C GLN A 74 -22.82 37.21 -5.19
N LYS A 75 -22.35 36.33 -4.29
CA LYS A 75 -22.75 34.93 -4.13
C LYS A 75 -22.35 34.03 -5.29
N ASP A 76 -21.33 34.43 -6.06
CA ASP A 76 -20.74 33.59 -7.09
C ASP A 76 -19.70 32.64 -6.48
N ILE A 77 -19.56 31.45 -7.09
CA ILE A 77 -18.65 30.41 -6.61
C ILE A 77 -17.19 30.86 -6.83
N ILE A 78 -16.42 30.86 -5.76
CA ILE A 78 -14.98 31.04 -5.82
C ILE A 78 -14.34 29.70 -6.20
N ARG A 79 -13.51 29.71 -7.25
CA ARG A 79 -12.78 28.51 -7.66
C ARG A 79 -11.71 28.19 -6.63
N LYS A 80 -11.54 26.90 -6.34
CA LYS A 80 -10.53 26.43 -5.37
C LYS A 80 -9.10 26.87 -5.71
N SER A 81 -8.77 26.99 -6.99
CA SER A 81 -7.48 27.52 -7.47
C SER A 81 -7.20 28.93 -6.97
N ASP A 82 -8.24 29.75 -6.85
CA ASP A 82 -8.14 31.18 -6.58
C ASP A 82 -8.10 31.45 -5.06
N GLU A 83 -8.47 30.46 -4.23
CA GLU A 83 -8.49 30.55 -2.77
C GLU A 83 -7.11 30.84 -2.16
N LYS A 84 -6.01 30.52 -2.86
CA LYS A 84 -4.65 30.84 -2.40
C LYS A 84 -4.36 32.34 -2.45
N GLU A 85 -4.97 33.05 -3.39
CA GLU A 85 -4.72 34.47 -3.63
C GLU A 85 -5.73 35.38 -2.91
N ILE A 86 -6.94 34.88 -2.66
CA ILE A 86 -8.01 35.62 -2.01
C ILE A 86 -7.82 35.61 -0.49
N LYS A 87 -7.72 36.79 0.12
CA LYS A 87 -7.69 36.92 1.58
C LYS A 87 -9.08 36.86 2.18
N LEU A 88 -9.15 36.35 3.40
CA LEU A 88 -10.37 36.30 4.18
C LEU A 88 -11.03 37.69 4.32
N THR A 89 -10.24 38.75 4.58
CA THR A 89 -10.79 40.13 4.66
C THR A 89 -11.53 40.60 3.43
N ASP A 90 -11.13 40.09 2.27
CA ASP A 90 -11.64 40.55 0.98
C ASP A 90 -12.94 39.80 0.63
N ASN A 91 -13.25 38.73 1.37
CA ASN A 91 -14.37 37.83 1.16
C ASN A 91 -15.38 37.79 2.32
N ILE A 92 -15.10 38.45 3.45
CA ILE A 92 -16.07 38.59 4.55
C ILE A 92 -17.11 39.67 4.22
N TYR A 93 -18.39 39.33 4.27
CA TYR A 93 -19.50 40.28 4.19
C TYR A 93 -20.26 40.34 5.52
N GLU A 94 -20.33 41.50 6.17
CA GLU A 94 -21.00 41.67 7.47
C GLU A 94 -20.53 40.67 8.57
N ASN A 95 -19.24 40.33 8.57
CA ASN A 95 -18.66 39.27 9.42
C ASN A 95 -19.23 37.87 9.14
N VAL A 96 -19.70 37.62 7.91
CA VAL A 96 -20.20 36.32 7.44
C VAL A 96 -19.35 35.82 6.28
N ILE A 97 -19.02 34.53 6.30
CA ILE A 97 -18.51 33.76 5.17
C ILE A 97 -19.66 32.88 4.68
N TYR A 98 -19.92 32.89 3.38
CA TYR A 98 -20.93 32.04 2.77
C TYR A 98 -20.27 30.82 2.11
N ILE A 99 -20.84 29.65 2.37
CA ILE A 99 -20.42 28.38 1.79
C ILE A 99 -21.62 27.73 1.11
N LEU A 100 -21.45 27.36 -0.15
CA LEU A 100 -22.40 26.51 -0.87
C LEU A 100 -22.00 25.05 -0.71
N HIS A 101 -22.93 24.21 -0.26
CA HIS A 101 -22.75 22.76 -0.21
C HIS A 101 -23.50 22.09 -1.35
N LYS A 102 -22.77 21.55 -2.32
CA LYS A 102 -23.37 20.77 -3.42
C LYS A 102 -23.53 19.32 -2.99
N VAL A 103 -24.73 18.98 -2.53
CA VAL A 103 -25.04 17.66 -1.95
C VAL A 103 -24.90 16.54 -2.97
N ASP A 104 -25.18 16.81 -4.25
CA ASP A 104 -25.06 15.84 -5.35
C ASP A 104 -23.61 15.61 -5.82
N GLU A 105 -22.66 16.45 -5.38
CA GLU A 105 -21.24 16.28 -5.70
C GLU A 105 -20.55 15.39 -4.66
N LEU A 106 -19.66 14.54 -5.16
CA LEU A 106 -18.87 13.62 -4.35
C LEU A 106 -17.83 14.39 -3.53
N ASP A 107 -17.72 14.03 -2.25
CA ASP A 107 -16.65 14.53 -1.40
C ASP A 107 -15.41 13.62 -1.50
N TRP A 108 -14.52 13.90 -2.47
CA TRP A 108 -13.31 13.10 -2.67
C TRP A 108 -12.33 13.23 -1.50
N ASN A 109 -12.27 14.38 -0.81
CA ASN A 109 -11.46 14.56 0.40
C ASN A 109 -11.86 13.52 1.47
N ARG A 110 -13.16 13.31 1.63
CA ARG A 110 -13.67 12.28 2.54
C ARG A 110 -13.24 10.89 2.10
N ILE A 111 -13.34 10.56 0.82
CA ILE A 111 -12.91 9.24 0.31
C ILE A 111 -11.42 9.01 0.57
N VAL A 112 -10.59 10.02 0.29
CA VAL A 112 -9.15 9.99 0.55
C VAL A 112 -8.85 9.76 2.03
N ARG A 113 -9.51 10.52 2.92
CA ARG A 113 -9.33 10.42 4.37
C ARG A 113 -9.81 9.09 4.92
N ASP A 114 -11.05 8.70 4.61
CA ASP A 114 -11.70 7.53 5.19
C ASP A 114 -11.00 6.22 4.74
N ASN A 115 -10.20 6.26 3.67
CA ASN A 115 -9.42 5.12 3.15
C ASN A 115 -7.89 5.27 3.29
N ASN A 116 -7.39 6.31 3.97
CA ASN A 116 -5.96 6.57 4.16
C ASN A 116 -5.13 6.60 2.86
N LEU A 117 -5.64 7.25 1.80
CA LEU A 117 -4.99 7.20 0.48
C LEU A 117 -3.72 8.07 0.36
N GLU A 118 -3.45 8.92 1.34
CA GLU A 118 -2.24 9.78 1.47
C GLU A 118 -1.09 9.09 2.23
N TYR A 119 -1.31 7.86 2.66
CA TYR A 119 -0.35 7.07 3.42
C TYR A 119 0.31 6.04 2.51
N GLY A 120 1.62 5.82 2.70
CA GLY A 120 2.27 4.67 2.11
C GLY A 120 1.77 3.37 2.75
N VAL A 121 2.21 2.24 2.19
CA VAL A 121 1.86 0.90 2.65
C VAL A 121 3.10 0.03 2.86
N ASN A 122 2.96 -0.94 3.75
CA ASN A 122 3.91 -2.02 3.96
C ASN A 122 3.23 -3.37 3.70
N PHE A 123 3.94 -4.29 3.05
CA PHE A 123 3.49 -5.67 2.87
C PHE A 123 3.83 -6.50 4.09
N THR A 124 2.89 -7.34 4.54
CA THR A 124 3.12 -8.32 5.59
C THR A 124 3.47 -9.69 5.01
N ALA A 125 3.97 -10.60 5.85
CA ALA A 125 4.31 -11.97 5.45
C ALA A 125 3.11 -12.78 4.90
N GLU A 126 1.88 -12.34 5.20
CA GLU A 126 0.63 -12.95 4.74
C GLU A 126 0.09 -12.26 3.46
N ASN A 127 0.94 -11.53 2.71
CA ASN A 127 0.55 -10.74 1.53
C ASN A 127 -0.53 -9.67 1.77
N ASN A 128 -0.84 -9.36 3.03
CA ASN A 128 -1.72 -8.25 3.38
C ASN A 128 -0.95 -6.93 3.32
N THR A 129 -1.70 -5.83 3.16
CA THR A 129 -1.15 -4.48 3.14
C THR A 129 -1.59 -3.73 4.39
N VAL A 130 -0.64 -3.06 5.03
CA VAL A 130 -0.90 -2.23 6.21
C VAL A 130 -0.53 -0.80 5.87
N SER A 131 -1.46 0.11 6.13
CA SER A 131 -1.22 1.56 6.01
C SER A 131 -0.11 1.99 6.94
N ALA A 132 0.73 2.90 6.47
CA ALA A 132 1.76 3.54 7.27
C ALA A 132 1.17 4.38 8.41
N LYS A 133 2.03 4.78 9.35
CA LYS A 133 1.64 5.58 10.52
C LYS A 133 1.45 7.05 10.18
N SER A 134 2.28 7.54 9.26
CA SER A 134 2.33 8.94 8.88
C SER A 134 2.04 9.14 7.39
N LYS A 135 1.46 10.30 7.06
CA LYS A 135 1.18 10.71 5.67
C LYS A 135 2.49 11.00 4.95
N ALA A 136 2.69 10.39 3.79
CA ALA A 136 3.89 10.59 2.98
C ALA A 136 3.69 11.68 1.92
N PHE A 137 2.44 11.89 1.49
CA PHE A 137 2.10 12.87 0.46
C PHE A 137 0.70 13.42 0.67
N LYS A 138 0.37 14.49 -0.06
CA LYS A 138 -0.95 15.11 -0.11
C LYS A 138 -1.49 15.01 -1.53
N ILE A 139 -2.79 14.79 -1.67
CA ILE A 139 -3.47 14.82 -2.97
C ILE A 139 -3.97 16.24 -3.21
N MET A 140 -3.52 16.85 -4.31
CA MET A 140 -3.70 18.29 -4.56
C MET A 140 -4.97 18.60 -5.37
N GLU A 141 -5.43 17.64 -6.19
CA GLU A 141 -6.57 17.79 -7.08
C GLU A 141 -7.44 16.54 -7.04
N ASP A 142 -8.69 16.64 -7.52
CA ASP A 142 -9.62 15.51 -7.58
C ASP A 142 -9.01 14.35 -8.39
N PRO A 143 -8.68 13.22 -7.74
CA PRO A 143 -8.08 12.09 -8.41
C PRO A 143 -9.13 11.08 -8.94
N ILE A 144 -10.43 11.32 -8.67
CA ILE A 144 -11.48 10.33 -8.80
C ILE A 144 -12.14 10.41 -10.18
N LYS A 145 -12.21 9.25 -10.84
CA LYS A 145 -13.01 9.04 -12.04
C LYS A 145 -14.12 8.04 -11.76
N ILE A 146 -15.37 8.45 -11.95
CA ILE A 146 -16.52 7.56 -11.81
C ILE A 146 -16.54 6.56 -12.97
N VAL A 147 -16.58 5.27 -12.64
CA VAL A 147 -16.61 4.14 -13.58
C VAL A 147 -17.55 3.10 -13.01
N LYS A 148 -18.85 3.28 -13.24
CA LYS A 148 -19.89 2.32 -12.83
C LYS A 148 -19.76 1.08 -13.70
N SER A 149 -19.34 -0.04 -13.12
CA SER A 149 -19.31 -1.33 -13.83
C SER A 149 -19.77 -2.48 -12.94
N ASN A 150 -20.55 -3.38 -13.56
CA ASN A 150 -20.95 -4.63 -12.95
C ASN A 150 -19.94 -5.69 -13.39
N TYR A 151 -19.16 -6.23 -12.46
CA TYR A 151 -18.29 -7.36 -12.76
C TYR A 151 -18.44 -8.41 -11.67
N SER A 152 -19.10 -9.51 -12.01
CA SER A 152 -19.12 -10.72 -11.19
C SER A 152 -18.10 -11.71 -11.75
N SER A 153 -17.12 -12.11 -10.96
CA SER A 153 -16.29 -13.28 -11.28
C SER A 153 -16.40 -14.33 -10.20
N SER A 154 -17.09 -15.42 -10.50
CA SER A 154 -16.88 -16.68 -9.79
C SER A 154 -15.55 -17.30 -10.28
N LEU A 155 -14.55 -17.36 -9.41
CA LEU A 155 -13.32 -18.10 -9.65
C LEU A 155 -13.43 -19.46 -8.96
N ASN A 156 -13.95 -20.46 -9.69
CA ASN A 156 -13.82 -21.85 -9.26
C ASN A 156 -12.35 -22.25 -9.45
N LYS A 157 -11.57 -22.23 -8.37
CA LYS A 157 -10.29 -22.95 -8.33
C LYS A 157 -10.61 -24.42 -8.04
N ASP A 158 -10.95 -25.17 -9.09
CA ASP A 158 -10.98 -26.63 -9.00
C ASP A 158 -9.53 -27.12 -9.05
N ASP A 159 -8.97 -27.41 -7.87
CA ASP A 159 -7.67 -28.07 -7.74
C ASP A 159 -7.81 -29.56 -8.05
N GLU A 160 -8.18 -29.91 -9.29
CA GLU A 160 -7.98 -31.26 -9.82
C GLU A 160 -7.45 -31.21 -11.26
N GLN A 161 -6.27 -31.82 -11.44
CA GLN A 161 -5.53 -32.04 -12.70
C GLN A 161 -4.67 -30.88 -13.23
N GLY A 162 -3.61 -30.59 -12.48
CA GLY A 162 -2.33 -30.25 -13.08
C GLY A 162 -1.79 -31.42 -13.91
N ASN A 163 -2.23 -31.55 -15.17
CA ASN A 163 -1.46 -32.26 -16.18
C ASN A 163 -1.81 -31.81 -17.60
N LYS A 164 -0.75 -31.42 -18.32
CA LYS A 164 -0.68 -30.95 -19.72
C LYS A 164 -0.95 -29.46 -19.95
N MET A 165 -0.04 -28.62 -19.44
CA MET A 165 0.39 -27.45 -20.21
C MET A 165 1.90 -27.54 -20.40
N THR A 166 2.31 -27.37 -21.65
CA THR A 166 3.55 -27.81 -22.29
C THR A 166 4.84 -27.23 -21.69
N ASN A 167 5.88 -28.06 -21.68
CA ASN A 167 7.24 -27.84 -21.14
C ASN A 167 8.07 -26.75 -21.86
N GLN A 168 7.58 -25.52 -22.01
CA GLN A 168 8.42 -24.44 -22.58
C GLN A 168 8.47 -23.10 -21.84
N GLU A 169 7.76 -22.90 -20.72
CA GLU A 169 7.81 -21.63 -19.99
C GLU A 169 8.07 -21.75 -18.48
N LYS A 170 8.67 -22.87 -18.04
CA LYS A 170 9.28 -22.96 -16.68
C LYS A 170 10.77 -22.66 -16.72
N LYS A 171 11.13 -21.40 -16.96
CA LYS A 171 12.46 -20.84 -16.63
C LYS A 171 12.35 -19.38 -16.21
N SER A 172 11.84 -19.15 -15.00
CA SER A 172 12.29 -18.14 -14.02
C SER A 172 11.25 -17.99 -12.91
N ALA A 173 11.10 -19.00 -12.06
CA ALA A 173 10.34 -18.89 -10.83
C ALA A 173 11.14 -19.54 -9.71
N GLY A 174 11.44 -18.75 -8.69
CA GLY A 174 12.29 -19.10 -7.55
C GLY A 174 13.59 -18.30 -7.57
N PHE A 175 13.51 -17.01 -7.21
CA PHE A 175 14.56 -16.11 -6.69
C PHE A 175 14.27 -14.60 -6.93
N GLY A 176 13.16 -14.25 -7.60
CA GLY A 176 12.89 -12.87 -8.02
C GLY A 176 12.12 -11.96 -7.05
N SER A 177 11.08 -12.42 -6.33
CA SER A 177 10.20 -11.46 -5.62
C SER A 177 10.80 -10.90 -4.32
N SER A 178 11.63 -11.67 -3.62
CA SER A 178 12.33 -11.21 -2.41
C SER A 178 13.55 -10.33 -2.75
N LEU A 179 14.29 -10.67 -3.80
CA LEU A 179 15.48 -9.92 -4.22
C LEU A 179 15.10 -8.56 -4.83
N LEU A 180 14.01 -8.48 -5.61
CA LEU A 180 13.53 -7.22 -6.20
C LEU A 180 12.95 -6.26 -5.16
N ALA A 181 12.30 -6.78 -4.12
CA ALA A 181 11.86 -6.00 -2.96
C ALA A 181 13.04 -5.51 -2.10
N GLN A 182 14.13 -6.29 -1.98
CA GLN A 182 15.36 -5.88 -1.28
C GLN A 182 16.26 -4.92 -2.07
N LEU A 183 16.13 -4.88 -3.39
CA LEU A 183 16.91 -4.04 -4.31
C LEU A 183 16.17 -2.77 -4.76
N GLY A 184 14.95 -2.52 -4.30
CA GLY A 184 14.19 -1.31 -4.66
C GLY A 184 13.78 -1.25 -6.15
N ILE A 185 13.74 -2.39 -6.84
CA ILE A 185 13.30 -2.47 -8.24
C ILE A 185 11.86 -2.94 -8.24
N SER A 186 10.92 -2.04 -8.52
CA SER A 186 9.50 -2.38 -8.68
C SER A 186 9.29 -3.23 -9.94
N ALA A 187 9.19 -4.55 -9.78
CA ALA A 187 8.56 -5.39 -10.79
C ALA A 187 7.05 -5.42 -10.49
N GLY A 188 6.31 -4.55 -11.17
CA GLY A 188 4.86 -4.55 -11.14
C GLY A 188 4.30 -5.82 -11.77
N THR A 189 3.94 -6.78 -10.95
CA THR A 189 2.81 -7.71 -11.14
C THR A 189 2.50 -8.34 -9.78
N THR A 190 1.52 -7.81 -9.04
CA THR A 190 0.91 -8.54 -7.93
C THR A 190 -0.09 -9.53 -8.51
N HIS A 191 0.37 -10.76 -8.75
CA HIS A 191 -0.54 -11.90 -8.84
C HIS A 191 -0.52 -12.60 -7.50
N ASP A 192 -1.70 -12.68 -6.86
CA ASP A 192 -1.93 -13.50 -5.69
C ASP A 192 -1.63 -14.96 -6.05
N VAL A 193 -0.45 -15.43 -5.66
CA VAL A 193 -0.11 -16.86 -5.69
C VAL A 193 -0.03 -17.32 -4.25
N ASP A 194 -1.17 -17.81 -3.75
CA ASP A 194 -1.21 -18.53 -2.48
C ASP A 194 -0.36 -19.80 -2.60
N THR A 195 0.55 -19.95 -1.64
CA THR A 195 1.35 -21.16 -1.47
C THR A 195 0.47 -22.34 -1.10
N VAL A 196 0.61 -23.40 -1.88
CA VAL A 196 -0.14 -24.65 -1.84
C VAL A 196 0.04 -25.39 -0.51
N THR A 197 -1.06 -25.56 0.23
CA THR A 197 -1.25 -26.65 1.21
C THR A 197 -2.60 -27.33 0.98
N GLY A 198 -2.60 -28.35 0.12
CA GLY A 198 -3.41 -29.59 0.23
C GLY A 198 -4.94 -29.57 0.39
N ASN A 199 -5.61 -28.42 0.36
CA ASN A 199 -7.06 -28.31 0.55
C ASN A 199 -7.73 -27.74 -0.71
N SER A 200 -8.78 -28.41 -1.19
CA SER A 200 -9.65 -27.89 -2.26
C SER A 200 -10.52 -26.78 -1.67
N SER A 201 -10.20 -25.52 -1.94
CA SER A 201 -10.98 -24.37 -1.51
C SER A 201 -11.66 -23.70 -2.70
N THR A 202 -12.99 -23.63 -2.67
CA THR A 202 -13.76 -22.84 -3.65
C THR A 202 -14.01 -21.44 -3.09
N SER A 203 -13.66 -20.41 -3.86
CA SER A 203 -13.91 -19.01 -3.50
C SER A 203 -14.82 -18.35 -4.53
N THR A 204 -15.89 -17.72 -4.07
CA THR A 204 -16.74 -16.88 -4.93
C THR A 204 -16.58 -15.42 -4.52
N THR A 205 -16.27 -14.57 -5.49
CA THR A 205 -16.12 -13.13 -5.26
C THR A 205 -17.13 -12.36 -6.12
N HIS A 206 -17.98 -11.58 -5.46
CA HIS A 206 -18.83 -10.58 -6.12
C HIS A 206 -18.21 -9.21 -5.90
N TYR A 207 -18.12 -8.39 -6.93
CA TYR A 207 -17.74 -7.00 -6.75
C TYR A 207 -18.50 -6.06 -7.67
N ARG A 208 -18.53 -4.80 -7.28
CA ARG A 208 -19.12 -3.73 -8.06
C ARG A 208 -18.20 -2.53 -7.93
N GLN A 209 -17.66 -2.10 -9.05
CA GLN A 209 -16.77 -0.95 -9.12
C GLN A 209 -17.61 0.30 -9.42
N GLU A 210 -17.38 1.35 -8.64
CA GLU A 210 -18.06 2.63 -8.78
C GLU A 210 -17.11 3.74 -9.26
N ALA A 211 -15.84 3.67 -8.84
CA ALA A 211 -14.84 4.66 -9.24
C ALA A 211 -13.43 4.08 -9.32
N ILE A 212 -12.57 4.79 -10.04
CA ILE A 212 -11.14 4.59 -10.11
C ILE A 212 -10.48 5.87 -9.64
N ILE A 213 -9.53 5.75 -8.73
CA ILE A 213 -8.67 6.83 -8.27
C ILE A 213 -7.33 6.64 -8.97
N THR A 214 -6.88 7.67 -9.69
CA THR A 214 -5.59 7.67 -10.37
C THR A 214 -4.71 8.77 -9.81
N LEU A 215 -3.65 8.35 -9.13
CA LEU A 215 -2.67 9.21 -8.51
C LEU A 215 -1.41 9.23 -9.39
N THR A 216 -1.15 10.39 -9.97
CA THR A 216 0.02 10.67 -10.81
C THR A 216 0.89 11.72 -10.12
N MET A 217 2.16 11.79 -10.49
CA MET A 217 3.12 12.70 -9.82
C MET A 217 2.75 14.17 -9.93
N ASP A 218 1.98 14.58 -10.94
CA ASP A 218 1.47 15.94 -11.10
C ASP A 218 0.28 16.27 -10.18
N LYS A 219 -0.30 15.27 -9.52
CA LYS A 219 -1.49 15.41 -8.65
C LYS A 219 -1.19 15.24 -7.17
N ILE A 220 0.05 14.91 -6.83
CA ILE A 220 0.48 14.67 -5.45
C ILE A 220 1.73 15.50 -5.14
N GLU A 221 1.87 15.87 -3.88
CA GLU A 221 3.09 16.50 -3.37
C GLU A 221 3.54 15.76 -2.11
N PRO A 222 4.85 15.50 -1.92
CA PRO A 222 5.34 14.93 -0.68
C PRO A 222 4.98 15.85 0.50
N THR A 223 4.80 15.27 1.69
CA THR A 223 4.66 16.08 2.91
C THR A 223 6.01 16.69 3.30
N ASP A 224 6.01 17.93 3.79
CA ASP A 224 7.22 18.61 4.29
C ASP A 224 7.96 17.74 5.32
N GLU A 225 7.23 17.00 6.17
CA GLU A 225 7.81 16.11 7.17
C GLU A 225 8.51 14.90 6.54
N PHE A 226 7.92 14.30 5.50
CA PHE A 226 8.51 13.16 4.78
C PHE A 226 9.73 13.60 3.98
N GLU A 227 9.60 14.67 3.19
CA GLU A 227 10.68 15.21 2.36
C GLU A 227 11.88 15.59 3.23
N LYS A 228 11.66 16.33 4.31
CA LYS A 228 12.71 16.71 5.25
C LYS A 228 13.39 15.50 5.90
N ALA A 229 12.63 14.49 6.32
CA ALA A 229 13.20 13.29 6.93
C ALA A 229 14.16 12.57 5.97
N VAL A 230 13.80 12.51 4.68
CA VAL A 230 14.68 11.91 3.67
C VAL A 230 15.87 12.81 3.36
N ASP A 231 15.66 14.12 3.26
CA ASP A 231 16.70 15.12 2.99
C ASP A 231 17.83 15.08 4.04
N GLU A 232 17.46 15.01 5.32
CA GLU A 232 18.41 14.89 6.43
C GLU A 232 19.28 13.63 6.31
N VAL A 233 18.72 12.52 5.83
CA VAL A 233 19.45 11.26 5.64
C VAL A 233 20.40 11.35 4.46
N ILE A 234 19.94 11.81 3.29
CA ILE A 234 20.78 11.86 2.09
C ILE A 234 21.97 12.82 2.26
N HIS A 235 21.79 13.94 2.97
CA HIS A 235 22.83 14.95 3.21
C HIS A 235 23.66 14.71 4.49
N SER A 236 23.34 13.67 5.27
CA SER A 236 24.16 13.30 6.42
C SER A 236 25.59 12.89 5.99
N ASN A 237 26.57 13.12 6.87
CA ASN A 237 27.95 12.64 6.70
C ASN A 237 28.13 11.16 7.10
N SER A 238 27.02 10.46 7.34
CA SER A 238 27.02 9.05 7.72
C SER A 238 27.43 8.15 6.56
N SER A 239 27.88 6.94 6.89
CA SER A 239 28.17 5.91 5.89
C SER A 239 26.91 5.53 5.09
N PHE A 240 27.09 5.01 3.88
CA PHE A 240 25.97 4.52 3.06
C PHE A 240 25.12 3.46 3.78
N GLU A 241 25.74 2.64 4.63
CA GLU A 241 25.05 1.64 5.43
C GLU A 241 24.13 2.27 6.48
N GLU A 242 24.62 3.26 7.21
CA GLU A 242 23.82 4.00 8.19
C GLU A 242 22.68 4.75 7.50
N LYS A 243 22.96 5.38 6.34
CA LYS A 243 21.91 6.02 5.53
C LYS A 243 20.83 5.03 5.13
N ARG A 244 21.20 3.82 4.70
CA ARG A 244 20.24 2.77 4.36
C ARG A 244 19.38 2.37 5.55
N LYS A 245 19.99 2.14 6.73
CA LYS A 245 19.25 1.83 7.96
C LYS A 245 18.27 2.96 8.33
N SER A 246 18.69 4.22 8.18
CA SER A 246 17.82 5.38 8.39
C SER A 246 16.68 5.46 7.37
N LEU A 247 16.94 5.17 6.08
CA LEU A 247 15.89 5.09 5.06
C LEU A 247 14.90 3.95 5.33
N ASP A 248 15.36 2.81 5.86
CA ASP A 248 14.47 1.71 6.25
C ASP A 248 13.58 2.11 7.45
N ILE A 249 14.10 2.87 8.42
CA ILE A 249 13.28 3.46 9.50
C ILE A 249 12.22 4.43 8.93
N ILE A 250 12.57 5.24 7.93
CA ILE A 250 11.61 6.11 7.25
C ILE A 250 10.49 5.30 6.61
N LYS A 251 10.79 4.16 5.99
CA LYS A 251 9.77 3.26 5.41
C LYS A 251 8.86 2.62 6.46
N GLU A 252 9.35 2.39 7.68
CA GLU A 252 8.49 1.91 8.78
C GLU A 252 7.46 2.96 9.21
N GLU A 253 7.81 4.24 9.10
CA GLU A 253 6.96 5.38 9.50
C GLU A 253 5.98 5.80 8.39
N TYR A 254 6.48 5.96 7.16
CA TYR A 254 5.75 6.50 6.02
C TYR A 254 5.29 5.45 5.00
N GLY A 255 5.70 4.20 5.18
CA GLY A 255 5.44 3.09 4.26
C GLY A 255 6.57 2.89 3.26
N SER A 256 6.67 1.69 2.70
CA SER A 256 7.69 1.35 1.68
C SER A 256 7.23 1.68 0.27
N TYR A 257 5.91 1.63 0.05
CA TYR A 257 5.29 1.73 -1.26
C TYR A 257 4.03 2.59 -1.23
N TRP A 258 3.53 2.94 -2.41
CA TRP A 258 2.19 3.50 -2.59
C TRP A 258 1.58 3.00 -3.89
N TYR A 259 0.27 3.18 -4.04
CA TYR A 259 -0.50 2.72 -5.20
C TYR A 259 -0.93 3.89 -6.06
N GLN A 260 -0.62 3.81 -7.36
CA GLN A 260 -1.03 4.83 -8.32
C GLN A 260 -2.46 4.63 -8.82
N THR A 261 -3.01 3.42 -8.71
CA THR A 261 -4.37 3.12 -9.16
C THR A 261 -5.15 2.35 -8.11
N ILE A 262 -6.25 2.93 -7.65
CA ILE A 262 -7.09 2.37 -6.60
C ILE A 262 -8.53 2.27 -7.12
N TYR A 263 -9.16 1.13 -6.93
CA TYR A 263 -10.53 0.86 -7.36
C TYR A 263 -11.45 0.92 -6.15
N MET A 264 -12.52 1.72 -6.26
CA MET A 264 -13.49 1.97 -5.20
C MET A 264 -14.82 1.32 -5.54
N GLY A 265 -15.49 0.76 -4.54
CA GLY A 265 -16.83 0.20 -4.68
C GLY A 265 -17.15 -0.79 -3.57
N GLY A 266 -17.74 -1.93 -3.93
CA GLY A 266 -18.02 -3.02 -3.01
C GLY A 266 -17.46 -4.36 -3.48
N LYS A 267 -17.05 -5.20 -2.53
CA LYS A 267 -16.60 -6.59 -2.74
C LYS A 267 -17.18 -7.50 -1.64
N LEU A 268 -17.72 -8.66 -2.04
CA LEU A 268 -18.16 -9.75 -1.17
C LEU A 268 -17.37 -11.00 -1.53
N ASP A 269 -16.56 -11.50 -0.59
CA ASP A 269 -15.80 -12.73 -0.72
C ASP A 269 -16.44 -13.83 0.13
N PHE A 270 -16.68 -14.98 -0.49
CA PHE A 270 -17.21 -16.19 0.13
C PHE A 270 -16.20 -17.31 -0.08
N HIS A 271 -15.64 -17.84 1.01
CA HIS A 271 -14.66 -18.91 0.97
C HIS A 271 -15.21 -20.14 1.68
N ASP A 272 -15.28 -21.26 0.96
CA ASP A 272 -15.67 -22.56 1.51
C ASP A 272 -14.43 -23.43 1.71
N THR A 273 -14.12 -23.77 2.96
CA THR A 273 -13.11 -24.77 3.29
C THR A 273 -13.78 -26.10 3.57
N LYS A 274 -13.71 -27.04 2.61
CA LYS A 274 -14.07 -28.43 2.86
C LYS A 274 -12.93 -29.15 3.56
N SER A 275 -13.12 -29.50 4.82
CA SER A 275 -12.23 -30.43 5.51
C SER A 275 -12.49 -31.86 4.98
N LYS A 276 -11.55 -32.42 4.21
CA LYS A 276 -11.59 -33.84 3.84
C LYS A 276 -11.21 -34.69 5.06
N THR A 277 -12.17 -35.01 5.94
CA THR A 277 -12.01 -36.16 6.84
C THR A 277 -12.44 -37.42 6.11
N SER A 278 -11.42 -38.21 5.72
CA SER A 278 -11.41 -39.66 5.47
C SER A 278 -12.63 -40.28 4.78
N GLU A 279 -12.51 -40.51 3.48
CA GLU A 279 -12.43 -41.84 2.83
C GLU A 279 -12.74 -41.66 1.35
N ILE A 280 -11.76 -42.03 0.52
CA ILE A 280 -11.95 -42.15 -0.93
C ILE A 280 -12.96 -43.27 -1.12
N THR A 281 -14.18 -42.91 -1.52
CA THR A 281 -15.00 -43.80 -2.34
C THR A 281 -15.31 -43.05 -3.63
N ASP A 282 -14.66 -43.50 -4.69
CA ASP A 282 -14.91 -43.10 -6.07
C ASP A 282 -16.40 -43.32 -6.39
N SER A 283 -17.22 -42.26 -6.33
CA SER A 283 -18.44 -42.18 -7.11
C SER A 283 -18.97 -40.75 -7.21
N SER A 284 -19.36 -40.40 -8.43
CA SER A 284 -20.07 -39.19 -8.86
C SER A 284 -19.23 -37.92 -9.04
N THR A 285 -18.65 -37.82 -10.23
CA THR A 285 -18.69 -36.60 -11.04
C THR A 285 -20.13 -36.05 -11.08
N GLN A 286 -20.45 -35.10 -10.22
CA GLN A 286 -21.46 -34.09 -10.50
C GLN A 286 -20.87 -32.74 -10.09
N ALA A 287 -20.66 -31.91 -11.11
CA ALA A 287 -20.45 -30.49 -10.96
C ALA A 287 -21.53 -29.95 -10.01
N VAL A 288 -21.10 -29.45 -8.85
CA VAL A 288 -21.95 -28.58 -8.06
C VAL A 288 -21.92 -27.25 -8.79
N GLU A 289 -22.75 -27.11 -9.82
CA GLU A 289 -23.31 -25.82 -10.17
C GLU A 289 -23.93 -25.28 -8.88
N ILE A 290 -23.26 -24.32 -8.25
CA ILE A 290 -23.85 -23.53 -7.18
C ILE A 290 -24.93 -22.68 -7.85
N LYS A 291 -26.08 -23.31 -8.08
CA LYS A 291 -27.34 -22.66 -8.42
C LYS A 291 -27.84 -22.02 -7.14
N LEU A 292 -27.20 -20.93 -6.72
CA LEU A 292 -27.76 -20.00 -5.75
C LEU A 292 -28.86 -19.20 -6.49
N GLU A 293 -29.93 -19.91 -6.85
CA GLU A 293 -31.21 -19.29 -7.12
C GLU A 293 -31.59 -18.54 -5.84
N LEU A 294 -31.70 -17.22 -6.00
CA LEU A 294 -32.26 -16.25 -5.06
C LEU A 294 -33.61 -16.77 -4.52
N SER A 295 -33.55 -17.61 -3.49
CA SER A 295 -34.71 -18.02 -2.70
C SER A 295 -34.56 -17.42 -1.32
N VAL A 296 -35.41 -16.44 -1.08
CA VAL A 296 -35.70 -15.77 0.17
C VAL A 296 -35.89 -16.79 1.30
N GLN A 297 -34.87 -17.01 2.13
CA GLN A 297 -35.04 -17.43 3.53
C GLN A 297 -33.93 -16.82 4.40
N PRO A 298 -34.27 -16.34 5.60
CA PRO A 298 -33.34 -15.61 6.47
C PRO A 298 -32.29 -16.58 7.00
N PHE A 299 -31.06 -16.44 6.53
CA PHE A 299 -29.94 -17.15 7.12
C PHE A 299 -29.63 -16.49 8.47
N ASN A 300 -30.14 -17.11 9.54
CA ASN A 300 -29.72 -16.84 10.91
C ASN A 300 -28.26 -17.30 11.07
N ALA A 301 -27.32 -16.52 10.55
CA ALA A 301 -25.94 -16.57 11.01
C ALA A 301 -25.93 -15.94 12.41
N SER A 302 -25.94 -16.80 13.42
CA SER A 302 -25.76 -16.44 14.83
C SER A 302 -24.57 -15.47 14.96
N CYS A 303 -24.87 -14.21 15.22
CA CYS A 303 -23.93 -13.27 15.79
C CYS A 303 -23.33 -13.90 17.06
N ALA A 304 -22.01 -13.89 17.20
CA ALA A 304 -21.37 -14.19 18.46
C ALA A 304 -21.69 -13.05 19.45
N SER A 305 -22.89 -13.11 20.04
CA SER A 305 -23.18 -12.46 21.31
C SER A 305 -23.00 -13.52 22.39
N THR A 306 -22.08 -13.26 23.30
CA THR A 306 -21.87 -14.02 24.53
C THR A 306 -23.20 -14.28 25.25
N ASN A 307 -23.57 -15.55 25.46
CA ASN A 307 -24.05 -16.07 26.75
C ASN A 307 -24.29 -17.59 26.70
N ASN A 308 -24.11 -18.16 27.88
CA ASN A 308 -23.98 -19.57 28.24
C ASN A 308 -25.29 -20.40 28.23
N ILE A 309 -25.13 -21.75 28.10
CA ILE A 309 -25.97 -22.87 28.61
C ILE A 309 -27.25 -23.15 27.78
N ASN A 310 -27.64 -24.38 27.35
CA ASN A 310 -27.33 -25.76 27.72
C ASN A 310 -27.66 -26.75 26.57
N ASP A 311 -27.12 -27.97 26.69
CA ASP A 311 -27.36 -29.20 25.92
C ASP A 311 -28.78 -29.47 25.35
N SER A 312 -28.87 -29.89 24.08
CA SER A 312 -29.03 -31.33 23.75
C SER A 312 -29.24 -31.63 22.25
N LYS A 313 -28.71 -32.80 21.86
CA LYS A 313 -28.93 -33.63 20.65
C LYS A 313 -28.18 -33.28 19.37
N ARG A 314 -27.02 -33.95 19.24
CA ARG A 314 -26.25 -34.29 18.04
C ARG A 314 -27.13 -34.58 16.81
N GLN A 315 -27.08 -33.70 15.81
CA GLN A 315 -26.82 -34.11 14.43
C GLN A 315 -25.33 -33.86 14.18
N GLU A 316 -24.65 -34.79 13.52
CA GLU A 316 -23.27 -34.59 13.07
C GLU A 316 -23.29 -33.52 11.97
N GLU A 317 -23.16 -32.26 12.37
CA GLU A 317 -22.94 -31.14 11.48
C GLU A 317 -21.55 -31.30 10.86
N LYS A 318 -21.51 -31.54 9.55
CA LYS A 318 -20.32 -31.20 8.75
C LYS A 318 -20.13 -29.69 8.92
N ASN A 319 -19.15 -29.31 9.72
CA ASN A 319 -18.78 -27.91 9.88
C ASN A 319 -18.12 -27.40 8.59
N GLU A 320 -18.94 -27.06 7.60
CA GLU A 320 -18.53 -26.21 6.48
C GLU A 320 -18.37 -24.80 7.03
N LEU A 321 -17.11 -24.39 7.24
CA LEU A 321 -16.78 -23.02 7.60
C LEU A 321 -16.78 -22.18 6.33
N ILE A 322 -17.89 -21.48 6.10
CA ILE A 322 -17.95 -20.43 5.09
C ILE A 322 -17.36 -19.16 5.70
N HIS A 323 -16.15 -18.78 5.30
CA HIS A 323 -15.58 -17.49 5.65
C HIS A 323 -16.15 -16.42 4.73
N PHE A 324 -16.76 -15.38 5.30
CA PHE A 324 -17.36 -14.27 4.59
C PHE A 324 -16.60 -12.97 4.86
N THR A 325 -16.31 -12.20 3.82
CA THR A 325 -15.71 -10.87 3.96
C THR A 325 -16.43 -9.88 3.06
N ALA A 326 -16.85 -8.75 3.63
CA ALA A 326 -17.49 -7.67 2.91
C ALA A 326 -16.64 -6.40 3.01
N ILE A 327 -16.37 -5.78 1.86
CA ILE A 327 -15.68 -4.49 1.74
C ILE A 327 -16.63 -3.57 0.99
N GLY A 328 -16.99 -2.44 1.61
CA GLY A 328 -17.92 -1.48 1.00
C GLY A 328 -19.36 -1.99 0.82
N GLY A 329 -20.28 -1.04 0.73
CA GLY A 329 -21.72 -1.27 0.75
C GLY A 329 -22.22 -1.73 2.12
N THR A 330 -23.52 -2.02 2.19
CA THR A 330 -24.16 -2.57 3.38
C THR A 330 -24.83 -3.89 3.02
N TYR A 331 -24.35 -5.00 3.58
CA TYR A 331 -24.87 -6.33 3.28
C TYR A 331 -25.61 -6.92 4.49
N TYR A 332 -26.91 -7.14 4.33
CA TYR A 332 -27.78 -7.81 5.31
C TYR A 332 -28.36 -9.12 4.75
N GLY A 333 -27.60 -9.82 3.90
CA GLY A 333 -28.06 -11.05 3.24
C GLY A 333 -28.81 -10.83 1.93
N ASN A 334 -28.93 -9.58 1.45
CA ASN A 334 -29.57 -9.24 0.19
C ASN A 334 -28.59 -8.55 -0.78
N HIS A 335 -28.24 -9.24 -1.86
CA HIS A 335 -27.30 -8.75 -2.88
C HIS A 335 -27.82 -7.50 -3.61
N GLN A 336 -29.12 -7.40 -3.89
CA GLN A 336 -29.68 -6.23 -4.58
C GLN A 336 -29.69 -4.99 -3.69
N GLU A 337 -29.96 -5.15 -2.39
CA GLU A 337 -29.84 -4.06 -1.41
C GLU A 337 -28.40 -3.63 -1.22
N TRP A 338 -27.46 -4.57 -1.18
CA TRP A 338 -26.03 -4.26 -1.16
C TRP A 338 -25.59 -3.49 -2.41
N ILE A 339 -26.01 -3.92 -3.60
CA ILE A 339 -25.80 -3.17 -4.86
C ILE A 339 -26.36 -1.75 -4.73
N LYS A 340 -27.61 -1.58 -4.32
CA LYS A 340 -28.22 -0.25 -4.15
C LYS A 340 -27.49 0.62 -3.14
N SER A 341 -26.98 0.01 -2.07
CA SER A 341 -26.22 0.75 -1.06
C SER A 341 -24.95 1.40 -1.62
N LEU A 342 -24.38 0.86 -2.71
CA LEU A 342 -23.21 1.43 -3.37
C LEU A 342 -23.52 2.66 -4.24
N GLU A 343 -24.78 3.09 -4.35
CA GLU A 343 -25.11 4.40 -4.90
C GLU A 343 -24.65 5.55 -3.98
N ASP A 344 -24.52 5.27 -2.68
CA ASP A 344 -23.97 6.17 -1.68
C ASP A 344 -22.45 6.01 -1.59
N TYR A 345 -21.71 7.03 -2.05
CA TYR A 345 -20.25 7.00 -2.08
C TYR A 345 -19.61 6.89 -0.70
N THR A 346 -20.35 7.24 0.36
CA THR A 346 -19.87 7.12 1.74
C THR A 346 -19.74 5.67 2.19
N LYS A 347 -20.31 4.73 1.42
CA LYS A 347 -20.22 3.30 1.66
C LYS A 347 -19.18 2.63 0.77
N TRP A 348 -18.44 3.35 -0.06
CA TRP A 348 -17.42 2.73 -0.90
C TRP A 348 -16.20 2.32 -0.08
N GLY A 349 -15.68 1.14 -0.38
CA GLY A 349 -14.39 0.68 0.14
C GLY A 349 -13.38 0.46 -1.00
N VAL A 350 -12.12 0.30 -0.63
CA VAL A 350 -11.06 -0.07 -1.59
C VAL A 350 -11.17 -1.55 -1.94
N ILE A 351 -11.57 -1.85 -3.17
CA ILE A 351 -11.82 -3.23 -3.64
C ILE A 351 -10.63 -3.85 -4.38
N LYS A 352 -9.76 -3.01 -4.95
CA LYS A 352 -8.52 -3.42 -5.62
C LYS A 352 -7.50 -2.27 -5.59
N ARG A 353 -6.21 -2.61 -5.51
CA ARG A 353 -5.09 -1.68 -5.68
C ARG A 353 -4.15 -2.22 -6.77
N ASP A 354 -3.57 -1.33 -7.56
CA ASP A 354 -2.72 -1.67 -8.71
C ASP A 354 -1.64 -0.59 -8.90
N ASN A 355 -0.65 -0.87 -9.76
CA ASN A 355 0.47 0.04 -10.06
C ASN A 355 1.20 0.51 -8.77
N VAL A 356 1.83 -0.45 -8.09
CA VAL A 356 2.62 -0.19 -6.88
C VAL A 356 4.01 0.35 -7.24
N THR A 357 4.47 1.39 -6.55
CA THR A 357 5.80 1.97 -6.74
C THR A 357 6.44 2.36 -5.40
N SER A 358 7.74 2.64 -5.38
CA SER A 358 8.43 3.02 -4.14
C SER A 358 7.89 4.34 -3.59
N ILE A 359 7.80 4.47 -2.27
CA ILE A 359 7.41 5.74 -1.65
C ILE A 359 8.36 6.88 -1.99
N PHE A 360 9.64 6.57 -2.23
CA PHE A 360 10.66 7.57 -2.56
C PHE A 360 10.51 8.12 -3.98
N ASP A 361 9.74 7.48 -4.85
CA ASP A 361 9.51 7.98 -6.21
C ASP A 361 8.73 9.30 -6.18
N ILE A 362 8.04 9.63 -5.08
CA ILE A 362 7.28 10.88 -4.91
C ILE A 362 8.20 12.11 -4.78
N LEU A 363 9.45 11.89 -4.35
CA LEU A 363 10.43 12.96 -4.16
C LEU A 363 10.94 13.49 -5.50
N ASP A 364 11.67 14.61 -5.52
CA ASP A 364 12.25 15.14 -6.74
C ASP A 364 13.36 14.23 -7.31
N GLU A 365 13.68 14.43 -8.59
CA GLU A 365 14.66 13.61 -9.31
C GLU A 365 16.06 13.61 -8.66
N GLY A 366 16.45 14.71 -8.02
CA GLY A 366 17.73 14.85 -7.32
C GLY A 366 17.81 13.94 -6.10
N MET A 367 16.81 14.00 -5.22
CA MET A 367 16.70 13.12 -4.06
C MET A 367 16.59 11.65 -4.48
N GLN A 368 15.75 11.35 -5.49
CA GLN A 368 15.62 9.99 -6.01
C GLN A 368 16.96 9.42 -6.49
N LYS A 369 17.79 10.22 -7.15
CA LYS A 369 19.11 9.79 -7.63
C LYS A 369 20.05 9.47 -6.48
N GLU A 370 20.05 10.28 -5.42
CA GLU A 370 20.86 10.03 -4.23
C GLU A 370 20.40 8.77 -3.48
N ILE A 371 19.09 8.57 -3.36
CA ILE A 371 18.51 7.34 -2.78
C ILE A 371 18.92 6.12 -3.60
N LYS A 372 18.81 6.18 -4.93
CA LYS A 372 19.28 5.12 -5.83
C LYS A 372 20.76 4.82 -5.60
N ARG A 373 21.60 5.85 -5.44
CA ARG A 373 23.02 5.67 -5.12
C ARG A 373 23.24 4.95 -3.78
N ILE A 374 22.45 5.27 -2.76
CA ILE A 374 22.51 4.61 -1.45
C ILE A 374 22.13 3.11 -1.54
N PHE A 375 21.13 2.77 -2.36
CA PHE A 375 20.70 1.38 -2.54
C PHE A 375 21.51 0.60 -3.58
N THR A 376 22.26 1.27 -4.46
CA THR A 376 23.01 0.62 -5.53
C THR A 376 24.20 -0.16 -4.96
N GLN A 377 24.26 -1.45 -5.32
CA GLN A 377 25.45 -2.27 -5.11
C GLN A 377 26.29 -2.26 -6.39
N VAL A 378 27.59 -2.05 -6.23
CA VAL A 378 28.59 -2.15 -7.30
C VAL A 378 29.31 -3.48 -7.21
N ILE A 379 29.83 -3.94 -8.35
CA ILE A 379 30.73 -5.08 -8.41
C ILE A 379 32.07 -4.64 -7.82
N LEU A 380 32.40 -5.16 -6.64
CA LEU A 380 33.67 -4.89 -5.97
C LEU A 380 34.79 -5.80 -6.51
N GLN A 381 34.45 -7.04 -6.86
CA GLN A 381 35.39 -8.01 -7.38
C GLN A 381 34.68 -9.03 -8.27
N GLU A 382 35.33 -9.40 -9.36
CA GLU A 382 34.91 -10.49 -10.25
C GLU A 382 36.11 -11.41 -10.45
N LYS A 383 35.88 -12.73 -10.36
CA LYS A 383 36.94 -13.71 -10.58
C LYS A 383 36.36 -15.02 -11.13
N THR A 384 37.15 -15.67 -11.98
CA THR A 384 36.95 -17.06 -12.37
C THR A 384 38.01 -17.91 -11.68
N GLU A 385 37.60 -18.93 -10.95
CA GLU A 385 38.50 -19.89 -10.31
C GLU A 385 38.31 -21.29 -10.88
N LEU A 386 39.45 -21.95 -11.11
CA LEU A 386 39.51 -23.33 -11.54
C LEU A 386 39.64 -24.24 -10.32
N VAL A 387 38.64 -25.08 -10.11
CA VAL A 387 38.68 -26.12 -9.09
C VAL A 387 39.56 -27.25 -9.62
N LYS A 388 40.67 -27.49 -8.92
CA LYS A 388 41.62 -28.56 -9.22
C LYS A 388 40.97 -29.93 -9.02
N GLU A 389 41.60 -30.96 -9.60
CA GLU A 389 41.13 -32.35 -9.61
C GLU A 389 40.56 -32.79 -8.26
N PHE A 390 39.29 -33.23 -8.28
CA PHE A 390 38.66 -33.89 -7.15
C PHE A 390 37.89 -35.13 -7.61
N GLU A 391 37.75 -36.09 -6.71
CA GLU A 391 37.08 -37.36 -6.95
C GLU A 391 35.90 -37.48 -5.99
N LEU A 392 34.77 -37.92 -6.50
CA LEU A 392 33.55 -38.09 -5.72
C LEU A 392 33.07 -39.53 -5.83
N GLU A 393 32.85 -40.14 -4.68
CA GLU A 393 32.28 -41.48 -4.54
C GLU A 393 30.85 -41.57 -5.09
N PRO A 394 30.36 -42.76 -5.46
CA PRO A 394 28.99 -42.94 -5.96
C PRO A 394 27.90 -42.45 -4.98
N GLN A 395 28.16 -42.58 -3.68
CA GLN A 395 27.24 -42.18 -2.61
C GLN A 395 27.43 -40.70 -2.19
N GLN A 396 28.51 -40.07 -2.62
CA GLN A 396 28.82 -38.68 -2.29
C GLN A 396 28.38 -37.77 -3.44
N ASN A 397 27.31 -37.02 -3.20
CA ASN A 397 26.71 -36.15 -4.20
C ASN A 397 27.21 -34.70 -4.14
N PHE A 398 28.13 -34.37 -3.22
CA PHE A 398 28.62 -33.02 -3.07
C PHE A 398 30.11 -32.91 -2.72
N GLN A 399 30.71 -31.80 -3.14
CA GLN A 399 32.06 -31.39 -2.76
C GLN A 399 32.00 -29.98 -2.18
N VAL A 400 32.58 -29.77 -1.00
CA VAL A 400 32.76 -28.42 -0.44
C VAL A 400 34.09 -27.86 -0.92
N ILE A 401 34.06 -26.62 -1.39
CA ILE A 401 35.21 -25.85 -1.85
C ILE A 401 35.29 -24.61 -0.97
N ASP A 402 36.42 -24.48 -0.29
CA ASP A 402 36.74 -23.28 0.49
C ASP A 402 37.21 -22.17 -0.44
N PHE A 403 36.46 -21.08 -0.51
CA PHE A 403 36.87 -19.86 -1.19
C PHE A 403 37.47 -18.89 -0.18
N HIS A 404 38.60 -18.28 -0.54
CA HIS A 404 39.25 -17.26 0.29
C HIS A 404 38.74 -15.89 -0.12
N VAL A 405 37.45 -15.64 0.13
CA VAL A 405 36.81 -14.34 -0.10
C VAL A 405 36.34 -13.80 1.24
N ASN A 406 36.96 -12.72 1.72
CA ASN A 406 36.50 -12.07 2.93
C ASN A 406 35.34 -11.13 2.58
N LEU A 407 34.16 -11.40 3.17
CA LEU A 407 32.97 -10.59 3.00
C LEU A 407 32.79 -9.67 4.20
N LYS A 408 32.69 -8.36 3.95
CA LYS A 408 32.18 -7.44 4.98
C LYS A 408 30.70 -7.70 5.24
N GLU A 409 30.16 -7.14 6.32
CA GLU A 409 28.75 -7.33 6.70
C GLU A 409 27.75 -6.98 5.58
N THR A 410 28.09 -6.00 4.74
CA THR A 410 27.24 -5.45 3.68
C THR A 410 27.54 -6.00 2.29
N GLU A 411 28.58 -6.83 2.16
CA GLU A 411 28.99 -7.43 0.89
C GLU A 411 28.21 -8.73 0.65
N GLN A 412 27.85 -8.95 -0.61
CA GLN A 412 27.18 -10.18 -1.05
C GLN A 412 28.06 -10.90 -2.05
N LEU A 413 27.97 -12.23 -2.03
CA LEU A 413 28.69 -13.10 -2.94
C LEU A 413 27.70 -13.82 -3.83
N PHE A 414 27.90 -13.68 -5.13
CA PHE A 414 27.20 -14.44 -6.15
C PHE A 414 28.20 -15.36 -6.84
N ALA A 415 27.78 -16.57 -7.16
CA ALA A 415 28.63 -17.53 -7.83
C ALA A 415 27.83 -18.39 -8.78
N ASN A 416 28.48 -18.82 -9.84
CA ASN A 416 27.97 -19.72 -10.86
C ASN A 416 29.02 -20.77 -11.20
N VAL A 417 28.58 -21.99 -11.46
CA VAL A 417 29.44 -23.07 -11.94
C VAL A 417 29.23 -23.24 -13.44
N LEU A 418 30.30 -23.20 -14.22
CA LEU A 418 30.26 -23.39 -15.67
C LEU A 418 30.33 -24.89 -16.01
N SER A 419 29.33 -25.64 -15.54
CA SER A 419 29.20 -27.07 -15.79
C SER A 419 27.73 -27.48 -15.82
N ASP A 420 27.37 -28.40 -16.69
CA ASP A 420 26.04 -29.02 -16.76
C ASP A 420 25.88 -30.22 -15.80
N GLU A 421 26.96 -30.64 -15.14
CA GLU A 421 26.96 -31.77 -14.21
C GLU A 421 26.74 -31.35 -12.75
N PHE A 422 26.90 -30.06 -12.44
CA PHE A 422 26.87 -29.53 -11.08
C PHE A 422 25.91 -28.35 -10.90
N ALA A 423 25.26 -28.33 -9.74
CA ALA A 423 24.61 -27.16 -9.16
C ALA A 423 25.49 -26.61 -8.03
N LEU A 424 25.28 -25.35 -7.69
CA LEU A 424 26.11 -24.64 -6.71
C LEU A 424 25.22 -24.09 -5.57
N GLN A 425 25.72 -24.21 -4.35
CA GLN A 425 25.17 -23.51 -3.18
C GLN A 425 26.29 -22.75 -2.48
N ILE A 426 26.01 -21.50 -2.10
CA ILE A 426 26.92 -20.68 -1.31
C ILE A 426 26.46 -20.74 0.14
N ASP A 427 27.37 -21.03 1.07
CA ASP A 427 27.16 -20.88 2.50
C ASP A 427 27.99 -19.70 3.03
N CYS A 428 27.29 -18.62 3.37
CA CYS A 428 27.85 -17.40 3.94
C CYS A 428 27.61 -17.27 5.45
N LYS A 429 27.31 -18.36 6.17
CA LYS A 429 27.12 -18.32 7.64
C LYS A 429 28.35 -17.75 8.36
N ASN A 430 29.54 -18.03 7.84
CA ASN A 430 30.78 -17.39 8.27
C ASN A 430 31.27 -16.43 7.17
N LYS A 431 31.06 -15.12 7.37
CA LYS A 431 31.44 -14.09 6.39
C LYS A 431 32.96 -13.96 6.19
N ASP A 432 33.75 -14.36 7.18
CA ASP A 432 35.22 -14.37 7.07
C ASP A 432 35.72 -15.53 6.19
N LYS A 433 34.90 -16.56 6.00
CA LYS A 433 35.24 -17.77 5.24
C LYS A 433 34.00 -18.40 4.59
N PRO A 434 33.39 -17.74 3.58
CA PRO A 434 32.30 -18.30 2.83
C PRO A 434 32.75 -19.58 2.12
N SER A 435 31.85 -20.55 2.03
CA SER A 435 32.12 -21.83 1.37
C SER A 435 31.15 -22.07 0.23
N ILE A 436 31.61 -22.77 -0.79
CA ILE A 436 30.79 -23.15 -1.94
C ILE A 436 30.67 -24.66 -1.95
N THR A 437 29.43 -25.15 -1.98
CA THR A 437 29.15 -26.57 -2.14
C THR A 437 28.69 -26.84 -3.56
N LEU A 438 29.43 -27.69 -4.28
CA LEU A 438 29.02 -28.22 -5.57
C LEU A 438 28.21 -29.48 -5.36
N TYR A 439 26.98 -29.51 -5.87
CA TYR A 439 26.11 -30.67 -5.87
C TYR A 439 26.06 -31.28 -7.26
N ARG A 440 26.28 -32.58 -7.36
CA ARG A 440 26.10 -33.29 -8.62
C ARG A 440 24.61 -33.40 -8.94
N ILE A 441 24.23 -32.99 -10.14
CA ILE A 441 22.82 -32.99 -10.58
C ILE A 441 22.35 -34.40 -10.96
N LYS A 442 23.27 -35.23 -11.50
CA LYS A 442 22.96 -36.58 -11.98
C LYS A 442 23.67 -37.65 -11.14
N PRO A 443 22.95 -38.66 -10.62
CA PRO A 443 23.59 -39.80 -9.98
C PRO A 443 24.49 -40.53 -10.99
N GLN A 444 25.63 -41.05 -10.52
CA GLN A 444 26.56 -41.81 -11.37
C GLN A 444 26.90 -43.16 -10.76
N THR A 445 27.14 -44.12 -11.64
CA THR A 445 27.61 -45.46 -11.30
C THR A 445 29.14 -45.48 -11.32
N GLY A 446 29.75 -45.57 -10.14
CA GLY A 446 31.21 -45.64 -9.99
C GLY A 446 31.85 -44.30 -9.62
N LYS A 447 33.13 -44.36 -9.23
CA LYS A 447 33.91 -43.16 -8.92
C LYS A 447 34.22 -42.42 -10.23
N LYS A 448 34.05 -41.10 -10.22
CA LYS A 448 34.44 -40.23 -11.34
C LYS A 448 35.35 -39.13 -10.81
N LYS A 449 36.41 -38.89 -11.57
CA LYS A 449 37.32 -37.76 -11.38
C LYS A 449 36.83 -36.57 -12.19
N TYR A 450 36.84 -35.41 -11.56
CA TYR A 450 36.43 -34.14 -12.14
C TYR A 450 37.61 -33.20 -12.16
N ASN A 451 37.90 -32.64 -13.32
CA ASN A 451 39.03 -31.75 -13.54
C ASN A 451 38.54 -30.44 -14.15
N ASN A 452 39.18 -29.34 -13.77
CA ASN A 452 38.99 -28.02 -14.38
C ASN A 452 37.53 -27.55 -14.35
N ILE A 453 36.83 -27.75 -13.23
CA ILE A 453 35.52 -27.11 -13.06
C ILE A 453 35.76 -25.62 -12.86
N GLU A 454 35.17 -24.80 -13.72
CA GLU A 454 35.22 -23.35 -13.61
C GLU A 454 34.07 -22.84 -12.75
N ILE A 455 34.41 -22.05 -11.74
CA ILE A 455 33.46 -21.32 -10.92
C ILE A 455 33.71 -19.83 -11.13
N GLN A 456 32.70 -19.12 -11.61
CA GLN A 456 32.69 -17.67 -11.68
C GLN A 456 32.03 -17.13 -10.43
N TRP A 457 32.63 -16.14 -9.80
CA TRP A 457 32.01 -15.47 -8.67
C TRP A 457 32.23 -13.96 -8.72
N VAL A 458 31.25 -13.26 -8.17
CA VAL A 458 31.19 -11.82 -8.11
C VAL A 458 30.90 -11.42 -6.67
N LYS A 459 31.78 -10.60 -6.11
CA LYS A 459 31.55 -9.89 -4.87
C LYS A 459 30.94 -8.54 -5.19
N VAL A 460 29.76 -8.28 -4.66
CA VAL A 460 29.11 -6.98 -4.76
C VAL A 460 29.03 -6.33 -3.39
N GLY A 461 29.05 -5.01 -3.37
CA GLY A 461 28.92 -4.21 -2.16
C GLY A 461 28.75 -2.74 -2.52
N MET A 462 28.90 -1.84 -1.56
CA MET A 462 28.71 -0.41 -1.82
C MET A 462 30.01 0.24 -2.31
N GLU A 463 29.90 1.17 -3.26
CA GLU A 463 31.02 2.03 -3.67
C GLU A 463 31.30 3.00 -2.51
N CYS A 464 32.46 2.87 -1.87
CA CYS A 464 32.86 3.70 -0.74
C CYS A 464 33.64 4.94 -1.17
#